data_AF-A0A0R3SFR1-F1
#
_entry.id   AF-A0A0R3SFR1-F1
#
_cell.length_a   1.000
_cell.length_b   1.000
_cell.length_c   1.000
_cell.angle_alpha   90.00
_cell.angle_beta   90.00
_cell.angle_gamma   90.00
#
_symmetry.space_group_name_H-M   'P 1'
#
loop_
_entity.id
_entity.type
_entity.pdbx_description
1 polymer ?
#
loop_
_entity_poly.entity_id
_entity_poly.type
_entity_poly.pdbx_seq_one_letter_code
_entity_poly.pdbx_strand_id
1 'polypeptide(L)'
;MQTLNILVLLLLSFYRVRAEYYPNNRECCKCPEPEVYKNVNNNSPFGRLSKDKQELLDLQNQYRREVAAGRVPNQPASSKIRDLKWNTELEASAQRHADRCRFQHDSSDDRKTAEFWWVGQNIAYSSSIAQNVKMWFEEHKDYNYSHNYCSGVCGHYTQLVWANTTDVGCGVSKCNFSGFNAVFVVCNYGPG
;
A
#
# COMPACT_ATOMS: atom_id res chain seq x y z
N MET A 1 -34.03 -56.72 34.09
CA MET A 1 -32.92 -56.92 35.04
C MET A 1 -31.67 -56.28 34.44
N GLN A 2 -31.26 -55.18 35.05
CA GLN A 2 -29.95 -54.48 35.01
C GLN A 2 -29.17 -54.35 33.69
N THR A 3 -29.09 -53.10 33.22
CA THR A 3 -27.96 -52.51 32.50
C THR A 3 -26.75 -52.37 33.42
N LEU A 4 -25.52 -52.51 32.88
CA LEU A 4 -24.35 -51.81 33.40
C LEU A 4 -23.31 -51.64 32.27
N ASN A 5 -22.91 -50.40 31.99
CA ASN A 5 -21.52 -49.98 31.77
C ASN A 5 -21.51 -48.45 31.64
N ILE A 6 -21.08 -47.73 32.68
CA ILE A 6 -19.70 -47.44 33.12
C ILE A 6 -19.26 -46.05 32.61
N LEU A 7 -19.15 -45.14 33.59
CA LEU A 7 -18.08 -44.12 33.82
C LEU A 7 -17.81 -43.07 32.72
N VAL A 8 -17.39 -41.82 32.96
CA VAL A 8 -17.00 -41.01 34.13
C VAL A 8 -16.91 -39.56 33.60
N LEU A 9 -17.63 -38.59 34.17
CA LEU A 9 -17.12 -37.58 35.14
C LEU A 9 -15.80 -36.94 34.64
N LEU A 10 -15.70 -35.63 34.39
CA LEU A 10 -15.60 -34.60 35.41
C LEU A 10 -15.44 -33.20 34.76
N LEU A 11 -16.14 -32.21 35.34
CA LEU A 11 -15.64 -30.86 35.72
C LEU A 11 -15.31 -29.86 34.58
N LEU A 12 -15.65 -28.57 34.57
CA LEU A 12 -16.05 -27.58 35.59
C LEU A 12 -16.67 -26.34 34.92
N SER A 13 -17.49 -25.63 35.71
CA SER A 13 -17.73 -24.18 35.74
C SER A 13 -18.26 -23.46 34.49
N PHE A 14 -19.48 -22.96 34.67
CA PHE A 14 -20.20 -22.04 33.80
C PHE A 14 -19.52 -20.68 33.66
N TYR A 15 -19.02 -20.37 32.46
CA TYR A 15 -19.09 -19.00 31.94
C TYR A 15 -20.20 -18.97 30.91
N ARG A 16 -21.32 -18.33 31.27
CA ARG A 16 -22.42 -18.07 30.34
C ARG A 16 -21.97 -16.99 29.36
N VAL A 17 -21.61 -17.38 28.14
CA VAL A 17 -21.80 -16.52 26.97
C VAL A 17 -23.03 -17.05 26.25
N ARG A 18 -24.12 -16.28 26.31
CA ARG A 18 -25.35 -16.60 25.60
C ARG A 18 -25.10 -16.27 24.12
N ALA A 19 -24.92 -17.30 23.30
CA ALA A 19 -25.00 -17.17 21.86
C ALA A 19 -26.48 -16.96 21.50
N GLU A 20 -26.81 -15.82 20.88
CA GLU A 20 -28.10 -15.66 20.23
C GLU A 20 -28.11 -16.46 18.92
N TYR A 21 -29.17 -17.27 18.82
CA TYR A 21 -29.51 -18.14 17.71
C TYR A 21 -30.09 -17.32 16.55
N TYR A 22 -29.43 -17.32 15.39
CA TYR A 22 -30.01 -16.89 14.12
C TYR A 22 -30.08 -18.08 13.17
N PRO A 23 -31.28 -18.56 12.81
CA PRO A 23 -31.42 -19.66 11.87
C PRO A 23 -31.33 -19.15 10.42
N ASN A 24 -30.59 -19.90 9.61
CA ASN A 24 -30.62 -19.93 8.14
C ASN A 24 -30.04 -18.72 7.38
N ASN A 25 -28.77 -18.80 6.94
CA ASN A 25 -28.46 -19.00 5.51
C ASN A 25 -26.96 -19.32 5.31
N ARG A 26 -26.67 -20.17 4.32
CA ARG A 26 -25.31 -20.55 3.93
C ARG A 26 -24.64 -19.39 3.19
N GLU A 27 -23.49 -18.92 3.65
CA GLU A 27 -22.41 -18.32 2.86
C GLU A 27 -21.24 -17.95 3.80
N CYS A 28 -20.01 -18.24 3.40
CA CYS A 28 -18.79 -18.01 4.20
C CYS A 28 -18.69 -16.58 4.74
N CYS A 29 -18.16 -16.42 5.96
CA CYS A 29 -17.76 -15.13 6.50
C CYS A 29 -16.72 -14.49 5.56
N LYS A 30 -17.16 -13.55 4.71
CA LYS A 30 -16.26 -12.57 4.09
C LYS A 30 -15.73 -11.69 5.23
N CYS A 31 -14.41 -11.55 5.32
CA CYS A 31 -13.82 -10.46 6.09
C CYS A 31 -14.46 -9.15 5.59
N PRO A 32 -14.91 -8.24 6.47
CA PRO A 32 -15.38 -6.94 6.01
C PRO A 32 -14.22 -6.21 5.35
N GLU A 33 -14.34 -5.94 4.05
CA GLU A 33 -13.46 -4.97 3.40
C GLU A 33 -13.66 -3.60 4.08
N PRO A 34 -12.59 -2.85 4.35
CA PRO A 34 -12.73 -1.52 4.95
C PRO A 34 -13.64 -0.65 4.07
N GLU A 35 -14.65 -0.04 4.67
CA GLU A 35 -15.73 0.72 4.00
C GLU A 35 -15.27 1.96 3.19
N VAL A 36 -13.96 2.15 3.05
CA VAL A 36 -13.32 3.27 2.35
C VAL A 36 -13.47 3.15 0.81
N TYR A 37 -13.83 1.98 0.27
CA TYR A 37 -13.90 1.73 -1.18
C TYR A 37 -15.20 2.16 -1.89
N LYS A 38 -16.18 2.77 -1.22
CA LYS A 38 -17.52 3.00 -1.81
C LYS A 38 -17.81 4.38 -2.41
N ASN A 39 -16.87 5.32 -2.45
CA ASN A 39 -17.13 6.64 -3.06
C ASN A 39 -16.00 7.09 -3.99
N VAL A 40 -15.98 6.57 -5.22
CA VAL A 40 -15.25 7.21 -6.33
C VAL A 40 -16.27 7.57 -7.40
N ASN A 41 -16.46 8.88 -7.60
CA ASN A 41 -17.35 9.44 -8.62
C ASN A 41 -16.94 8.97 -10.03
N ASN A 42 -17.90 8.39 -10.76
CA ASN A 42 -17.74 7.72 -12.07
C ASN A 42 -17.45 8.66 -13.28
N ASN A 43 -16.86 9.84 -13.06
CA ASN A 43 -16.60 10.81 -14.13
C ASN A 43 -15.09 11.03 -14.38
N SER A 44 -14.30 9.96 -14.30
CA SER A 44 -12.93 9.98 -14.85
C SER A 44 -12.97 9.58 -16.33
N PRO A 45 -12.45 10.39 -17.26
CA PRO A 45 -12.41 10.06 -18.69
C PRO A 45 -11.55 8.82 -19.02
N PHE A 46 -10.85 8.23 -18.04
CA PHE A 46 -9.90 7.12 -18.21
C PHE A 46 -10.41 5.75 -17.74
N GLY A 47 -11.69 5.63 -17.37
CA GLY A 47 -12.24 4.37 -16.85
C GLY A 47 -11.73 4.03 -15.45
N ARG A 48 -12.27 2.95 -14.86
CA ARG A 48 -11.90 2.49 -13.51
C ARG A 48 -10.48 1.90 -13.53
N LEU A 49 -9.64 2.31 -12.57
CA LEU A 49 -8.32 1.70 -12.36
C LEU A 49 -8.45 0.19 -12.11
N SER A 50 -7.44 -0.59 -12.52
CA SER A 50 -7.35 -1.99 -12.10
C SER A 50 -7.18 -2.07 -10.57
N LYS A 51 -7.48 -3.24 -10.00
CA LYS A 51 -7.37 -3.46 -8.54
C LYS A 51 -5.99 -3.07 -8.01
N ASP A 52 -4.93 -3.52 -8.68
CA ASP A 52 -3.55 -3.27 -8.27
C ASP A 52 -3.19 -1.77 -8.31
N LYS A 53 -3.62 -1.06 -9.37
CA LYS A 53 -3.41 0.38 -9.51
C LYS A 53 -4.16 1.17 -8.43
N GLN A 54 -5.40 0.75 -8.14
CA GLN A 54 -6.19 1.36 -7.08
C GLN A 54 -5.55 1.13 -5.71
N GLU A 55 -5.09 -0.10 -5.42
CA GLU A 55 -4.38 -0.42 -4.16
C GLU A 55 -3.12 0.45 -4.00
N LEU A 56 -2.32 0.60 -5.06
CA LEU A 56 -1.14 1.45 -5.06
C LEU A 56 -1.46 2.92 -4.76
N LEU A 57 -2.49 3.47 -5.41
CA LEU A 57 -2.91 4.85 -5.18
C LEU A 57 -3.45 5.05 -3.76
N ASP A 58 -4.28 4.12 -3.29
CA ASP A 58 -4.95 4.21 -2.00
C ASP A 58 -3.97 4.11 -0.83
N LEU A 59 -3.00 3.20 -0.90
CA LEU A 59 -1.96 3.05 0.12
C LEU A 59 -1.09 4.31 0.24
N GLN A 60 -0.66 4.86 -0.89
CA GLN A 60 0.17 6.06 -0.89
C GLN A 60 -0.60 7.27 -0.34
N ASN A 61 -1.85 7.45 -0.78
CA ASN A 61 -2.70 8.51 -0.29
C ASN A 61 -3.07 8.31 1.19
N GLN A 62 -3.26 7.08 1.65
CA GLN A 62 -3.42 6.79 3.07
C GLN A 62 -2.23 7.27 3.88
N TYR A 63 -1.00 6.92 3.50
CA TYR A 63 0.21 7.35 4.22
C TYR A 63 0.42 8.87 4.17
N ARG A 64 0.14 9.49 3.03
CA ARG A 64 0.17 10.96 2.89
C ARG A 64 -0.82 11.64 3.84
N ARG A 65 -2.04 11.12 3.98
CA ARG A 65 -3.03 11.63 4.95
C ARG A 65 -2.59 11.43 6.40
N GLU A 66 -1.96 10.31 6.73
CA GLU A 66 -1.45 10.06 8.09
C GLU A 66 -0.36 11.08 8.48
N VAL A 67 0.59 11.39 7.57
CA VAL A 67 1.59 12.43 7.81
C VAL A 67 0.96 13.82 7.84
N ALA A 68 0.08 14.13 6.89
CA ALA A 68 -0.62 15.41 6.84
C ALA A 68 -1.38 15.71 8.15
N ALA A 69 -1.97 14.67 8.76
CA ALA A 69 -2.70 14.74 10.02
C ALA A 69 -1.80 14.69 11.28
N GLY A 70 -0.47 14.58 11.14
CA GLY A 70 0.45 14.51 12.28
C GLY A 70 0.35 13.21 13.10
N ARG A 71 -0.09 12.12 12.47
CA ARG A 71 -0.29 10.81 13.13
C ARG A 71 0.96 9.92 13.08
N VAL A 72 2.01 10.37 12.39
CA VAL A 72 3.24 9.61 12.21
C VAL A 72 4.28 10.09 13.24
N PRO A 73 4.80 9.20 14.10
CA PRO A 73 5.78 9.57 15.12
C PRO A 73 6.98 10.28 14.53
N ASN A 74 7.41 11.35 15.20
CA ASN A 74 8.58 12.17 14.84
C ASN A 74 8.50 12.88 13.47
N GLN A 75 7.29 13.01 12.90
CA GLN A 75 7.05 13.74 11.65
C GLN A 75 6.05 14.89 11.89
N PRO A 76 6.31 16.09 11.34
CA PRO A 76 5.38 17.20 11.49
C PRO A 76 4.11 17.00 10.65
N ALA A 77 2.99 17.49 11.15
CA ALA A 77 1.79 17.68 10.33
C ALA A 77 2.04 18.72 9.23
N SER A 78 1.41 18.55 8.07
CA SER A 78 1.51 19.50 6.96
C SER A 78 0.28 19.45 6.06
N SER A 79 -0.43 20.58 5.95
CA SER A 79 -1.57 20.74 5.03
C SER A 79 -1.16 20.81 3.55
N LYS A 80 0.14 20.85 3.27
CA LYS A 80 0.68 20.86 1.90
C LYS A 80 0.80 19.45 1.31
N ILE A 81 0.78 18.41 2.14
CA ILE A 81 0.79 17.02 1.68
C ILE A 81 -0.65 16.65 1.31
N ARG A 82 -0.91 16.48 0.01
CA ARG A 82 -2.24 16.22 -0.56
C ARG A 82 -2.28 14.89 -1.27
N ASP A 83 -3.47 14.31 -1.42
CA ASP A 83 -3.67 13.09 -2.20
C ASP A 83 -3.14 13.25 -3.63
N LEU A 84 -2.44 12.22 -4.10
CA LEU A 84 -1.93 12.07 -5.44
C LEU A 84 -3.05 11.67 -6.40
N LYS A 85 -2.84 11.99 -7.67
CA LYS A 85 -3.65 11.53 -8.79
C LYS A 85 -2.91 10.47 -9.58
N TRP A 86 -3.64 9.57 -10.21
CA TRP A 86 -3.03 8.60 -11.11
C TRP A 86 -2.72 9.23 -12.46
N ASN A 87 -1.50 9.03 -12.97
CA ASN A 87 -1.07 9.50 -14.28
C ASN A 87 -0.61 8.33 -15.16
N THR A 88 -1.22 8.19 -16.34
CA THR A 88 -1.01 7.06 -17.24
C THR A 88 0.33 7.12 -17.99
N GLU A 89 0.93 8.30 -18.20
CA GLU A 89 2.26 8.40 -18.81
C GLU A 89 3.36 7.96 -17.84
N LEU A 90 3.26 8.40 -16.56
CA LEU A 90 4.13 7.93 -15.48
C LEU A 90 4.02 6.42 -15.30
N GLU A 91 2.79 5.89 -15.32
CA GLU A 91 2.51 4.45 -15.26
C GLU A 91 3.19 3.71 -16.41
N ALA A 92 2.98 4.16 -17.65
CA ALA A 92 3.53 3.49 -18.83
C ALA A 92 5.05 3.40 -18.76
N SER A 93 5.73 4.45 -18.28
CA SER A 93 7.18 4.41 -18.06
C SER A 93 7.56 3.45 -16.92
N ALA A 94 6.88 3.53 -15.78
CA ALA A 94 7.14 2.66 -14.63
C ALA A 94 6.92 1.17 -14.95
N GLN A 95 5.87 0.82 -15.70
CA GLN A 95 5.59 -0.55 -16.13
C GLN A 95 6.66 -1.08 -17.09
N ARG A 96 7.08 -0.28 -18.09
CA ARG A 96 8.20 -0.66 -18.98
C ARG A 96 9.49 -0.97 -18.21
N HIS A 97 9.73 -0.28 -17.09
CA HIS A 97 10.87 -0.56 -16.24
C HIS A 97 10.67 -1.80 -15.35
N ALA A 98 9.49 -1.93 -14.73
CA ALA A 98 9.13 -3.09 -13.91
C ALA A 98 9.27 -4.42 -14.69
N ASP A 99 8.84 -4.44 -15.95
CA ASP A 99 8.88 -5.62 -16.82
C ASP A 99 10.29 -6.10 -17.15
N ARG A 100 11.32 -5.26 -16.96
CA ARG A 100 12.72 -5.64 -17.15
C ARG A 100 13.26 -6.49 -16.00
N CYS A 101 12.57 -6.53 -14.86
CA CYS A 101 12.99 -7.24 -13.66
C CYS A 101 14.44 -6.94 -13.26
N ARG A 102 14.82 -5.65 -13.28
CA ARG A 102 16.13 -5.17 -12.82
C ARG A 102 15.93 -4.27 -11.61
N PHE A 103 16.46 -4.69 -10.47
CA PHE A 103 16.36 -3.91 -9.23
C PHE A 103 17.40 -2.79 -9.19
N GLN A 104 17.14 -1.76 -10.00
CA GLN A 104 17.90 -0.52 -10.08
C GLN A 104 16.97 0.59 -10.60
N HIS A 105 17.31 1.85 -10.40
CA HIS A 105 16.60 2.95 -11.05
C HIS A 105 16.90 2.98 -12.55
N ASP A 106 15.94 3.43 -13.35
CA ASP A 106 16.17 3.85 -14.73
C ASP A 106 16.70 5.29 -14.79
N SER A 107 17.12 5.72 -15.99
CA SER A 107 17.66 7.07 -16.17
C SER A 107 16.58 8.13 -15.94
N SER A 108 16.98 9.30 -15.46
CA SER A 108 16.05 10.42 -15.28
C SER A 108 15.42 10.86 -16.59
N ASP A 109 16.09 10.64 -17.73
CA ASP A 109 15.56 10.94 -19.06
C ASP A 109 14.48 9.93 -19.50
N ASP A 110 14.65 8.64 -19.18
CA ASP A 110 13.65 7.58 -19.49
C ASP A 110 12.32 7.81 -18.75
N ARG A 111 12.35 8.52 -17.62
CA ARG A 111 11.18 8.80 -16.78
C ARG A 111 10.37 10.02 -17.22
N LYS A 112 10.94 10.89 -18.05
CA LYS A 112 10.26 12.12 -18.50
C LYS A 112 8.97 11.78 -19.24
N THR A 113 7.98 12.63 -19.03
CA THR A 113 6.67 12.56 -19.70
C THR A 113 6.43 13.86 -20.45
N ALA A 114 5.34 13.96 -21.20
CA ALA A 114 4.96 15.22 -21.83
C ALA A 114 4.66 16.31 -20.78
N GLU A 115 4.16 15.91 -19.61
CA GLU A 115 3.73 16.79 -18.52
C GLU A 115 4.85 17.08 -17.51
N PHE A 116 5.72 16.11 -17.23
CA PHE A 116 6.74 16.19 -16.17
C PHE A 116 8.16 16.03 -16.71
N TRP A 117 8.94 17.11 -16.65
CA TRP A 117 10.35 17.15 -17.03
C TRP A 117 11.28 16.61 -15.93
N TRP A 118 10.81 16.58 -14.68
CA TRP A 118 11.50 15.99 -13.54
C TRP A 118 10.58 15.00 -12.83
N VAL A 119 11.00 13.73 -12.80
CA VAL A 119 10.18 12.61 -12.34
C VAL A 119 10.95 11.80 -11.30
N GLY A 120 10.41 11.77 -10.08
CA GLY A 120 10.91 10.96 -8.98
C GLY A 120 10.61 9.48 -9.19
N GLN A 121 11.30 8.60 -8.46
CA GLN A 121 11.06 7.15 -8.56
C GLN A 121 11.30 6.43 -7.25
N ASN A 122 10.35 5.58 -6.87
CA ASN A 122 10.53 4.56 -5.85
C ASN A 122 10.52 3.18 -6.49
N ILE A 123 11.40 2.29 -6.02
CA ILE A 123 11.43 0.88 -6.40
C ILE A 123 11.50 0.00 -5.16
N ALA A 124 10.82 -1.14 -5.17
CA ALA A 124 10.95 -2.18 -4.15
C ALA A 124 10.47 -3.50 -4.71
N TYR A 125 10.96 -4.62 -4.16
CA TYR A 125 10.33 -5.91 -4.36
C TYR A 125 10.01 -6.57 -3.01
N SER A 126 8.87 -7.25 -2.95
CA SER A 126 8.41 -7.94 -1.75
C SER A 126 7.33 -8.97 -2.08
N SER A 127 6.66 -9.51 -1.07
CA SER A 127 5.59 -10.49 -1.26
C SER A 127 4.29 -9.90 -1.83
N SER A 128 4.05 -8.59 -1.67
CA SER A 128 2.83 -7.92 -2.13
C SER A 128 3.04 -6.43 -2.41
N ILE A 129 2.09 -5.81 -3.11
CA ILE A 129 2.03 -4.36 -3.30
C ILE A 129 2.04 -3.64 -1.94
N ALA A 130 1.15 -4.04 -1.03
CA ALA A 130 1.06 -3.46 0.31
C ALA A 130 2.39 -3.48 1.07
N GLN A 131 3.12 -4.60 1.02
CA GLN A 131 4.40 -4.70 1.71
C GLN A 131 5.46 -3.79 1.08
N ASN A 132 5.49 -3.63 -0.24
CA ASN A 132 6.39 -2.70 -0.92
C ASN A 132 6.15 -1.24 -0.48
N VAL A 133 4.90 -0.77 -0.55
CA VAL A 133 4.57 0.62 -0.16
C VAL A 133 4.79 0.84 1.34
N LYS A 134 4.49 -0.17 2.18
CA LYS A 134 4.77 -0.12 3.61
C LYS A 134 6.26 0.05 3.92
N MET A 135 7.14 -0.69 3.23
CA MET A 135 8.59 -0.56 3.42
C MET A 135 9.07 0.86 3.10
N TRP A 136 8.60 1.46 2.00
CA TRP A 136 8.90 2.85 1.68
C TRP A 136 8.43 3.80 2.79
N PHE A 137 7.22 3.61 3.30
CA PHE A 137 6.70 4.46 4.36
C PHE A 137 7.49 4.31 5.66
N GLU A 138 7.86 3.09 6.06
CA GLU A 138 8.55 2.81 7.33
C GLU A 138 9.93 3.45 7.46
N GLU A 139 10.52 3.91 6.36
CA GLU A 139 11.71 4.77 6.38
C GLU A 139 11.52 6.09 7.15
N HIS A 140 10.27 6.48 7.45
CA HIS A 140 9.96 7.60 8.37
C HIS A 140 10.62 7.44 9.76
N LYS A 141 10.96 6.20 10.14
CA LYS A 141 11.62 5.88 11.42
C LYS A 141 13.07 6.35 11.45
N ASP A 142 13.70 6.45 10.27
CA ASP A 142 15.09 6.87 10.09
C ASP A 142 15.21 8.34 9.66
N TYR A 143 14.10 9.00 9.34
CA TYR A 143 14.09 10.39 8.89
C TYR A 143 13.73 11.38 10.01
N ASN A 144 14.63 12.31 10.29
CA ASN A 144 14.40 13.43 11.20
C ASN A 144 14.12 14.71 10.40
N TYR A 145 12.86 15.12 10.34
CA TYR A 145 12.46 16.32 9.60
C TYR A 145 13.11 17.59 10.15
N SER A 146 13.15 17.76 11.48
CA SER A 146 13.63 18.98 12.13
C SER A 146 15.08 19.33 11.81
N HIS A 147 15.91 18.30 11.58
CA HIS A 147 17.32 18.47 11.21
C HIS A 147 17.60 18.15 9.75
N ASN A 148 16.57 17.80 8.97
CA ASN A 148 16.68 17.25 7.62
C ASN A 148 17.77 16.15 7.54
N TYR A 149 17.72 15.22 8.50
CA TYR A 149 18.74 14.19 8.67
C TYR A 149 18.14 12.80 8.46
N CYS A 150 18.89 11.91 7.79
CA CYS A 150 18.52 10.52 7.58
C CYS A 150 19.60 9.61 8.19
N SER A 151 19.22 8.73 9.11
CA SER A 151 20.14 7.75 9.73
C SER A 151 20.32 6.46 8.93
N GLY A 152 19.53 6.27 7.87
CA GLY A 152 19.52 5.05 7.07
C GLY A 152 19.11 5.33 5.62
N VAL A 153 18.04 4.68 5.16
CA VAL A 153 17.43 4.96 3.86
C VAL A 153 16.15 5.74 4.12
N CYS A 154 16.01 6.92 3.50
CA CYS A 154 14.82 7.77 3.66
C CYS A 154 14.24 8.27 2.34
N GLY A 155 14.90 7.97 1.22
CA GLY A 155 14.54 8.53 -0.08
C GLY A 155 13.15 8.12 -0.54
N HIS A 156 12.71 6.90 -0.20
CA HIS A 156 11.39 6.44 -0.60
C HIS A 156 10.29 7.10 0.23
N TYR A 157 10.52 7.23 1.55
CA TYR A 157 9.59 7.95 2.42
C TYR A 157 9.48 9.42 2.01
N THR A 158 10.59 10.12 1.81
CA THR A 158 10.56 11.55 1.47
C THR A 158 9.88 11.79 0.12
N GLN A 159 10.05 10.91 -0.86
CA GLN A 159 9.28 10.96 -2.11
C GLN A 159 7.78 10.74 -1.87
N LEU A 160 7.41 9.72 -1.09
CA LEU A 160 6.02 9.39 -0.80
C LEU A 160 5.25 10.57 -0.21
N VAL A 161 5.92 11.35 0.66
CA VAL A 161 5.33 12.49 1.36
C VAL A 161 5.76 13.84 0.80
N TRP A 162 6.34 13.86 -0.39
CA TRP A 162 6.80 15.09 -1.02
C TRP A 162 5.59 15.99 -1.35
N ALA A 163 5.61 17.20 -0.82
CA ALA A 163 4.46 18.09 -0.87
C ALA A 163 4.18 18.61 -2.30
N ASN A 164 5.22 18.72 -3.13
CA ASN A 164 5.09 19.22 -4.49
C ASN A 164 4.66 18.15 -5.50
N THR A 165 4.81 16.86 -5.16
CA THR A 165 4.34 15.77 -6.00
C THR A 165 2.81 15.76 -6.02
N THR A 166 2.24 15.76 -7.22
CA THR A 166 0.79 15.78 -7.46
C THR A 166 0.29 14.50 -8.10
N ASP A 167 1.16 13.81 -8.83
CA ASP A 167 0.81 12.70 -9.69
C ASP A 167 1.73 11.51 -9.46
N VAL A 168 1.16 10.31 -9.59
CA VAL A 168 1.89 9.05 -9.51
C VAL A 168 1.41 8.09 -10.58
N GLY A 169 2.32 7.31 -11.14
CA GLY A 169 1.99 6.16 -11.96
C GLY A 169 2.96 5.05 -11.69
N CYS A 170 2.45 3.83 -11.50
CA CYS A 170 3.27 2.71 -11.07
C CYS A 170 3.13 1.50 -11.99
N GLY A 171 4.23 0.77 -12.14
CA GLY A 171 4.31 -0.53 -12.77
C GLY A 171 4.48 -1.65 -11.76
N VAL A 172 3.88 -2.80 -12.04
CA VAL A 172 4.00 -4.01 -11.22
C VAL A 172 4.35 -5.20 -12.10
N SER A 173 5.39 -5.94 -11.72
CA SER A 173 5.78 -7.17 -12.41
C SER A 173 6.16 -8.24 -11.40
N LYS A 174 5.90 -9.51 -11.74
CA LYS A 174 6.39 -10.65 -10.96
C LYS A 174 7.78 -11.00 -11.47
N CYS A 175 8.78 -10.86 -10.62
CA CYS A 175 10.19 -11.02 -10.97
C CYS A 175 10.82 -12.11 -10.11
N ASN A 176 11.78 -12.83 -10.69
CA ASN A 176 12.63 -13.73 -9.93
C ASN A 176 13.94 -13.00 -9.59
N PHE A 177 14.14 -12.66 -8.32
CA PHE A 177 15.38 -12.07 -7.84
C PHE A 177 16.14 -13.12 -7.03
N SER A 178 17.27 -13.57 -7.57
CA SER A 178 18.15 -14.56 -6.92
C SER A 178 17.43 -15.84 -6.44
N GLY A 179 16.48 -16.34 -7.24
CA GLY A 179 15.70 -17.54 -6.92
C GLY A 179 14.37 -17.26 -6.20
N PHE A 180 14.12 -16.01 -5.77
CA PHE A 180 12.90 -15.64 -5.06
C PHE A 180 11.91 -14.93 -6.00
N ASN A 181 10.71 -15.50 -6.15
CA ASN A 181 9.62 -14.85 -6.86
C ASN A 181 9.03 -13.75 -5.98
N ALA A 182 9.13 -12.50 -6.44
CA ALA A 182 8.66 -11.32 -5.74
C ALA A 182 7.78 -10.45 -6.64
N VAL A 183 6.90 -9.68 -5.99
CA VAL A 183 6.19 -8.56 -6.60
C VAL A 183 7.14 -7.38 -6.63
N PHE A 184 7.61 -7.03 -7.82
CA PHE A 184 8.42 -5.84 -8.07
C PHE A 184 7.51 -4.66 -8.39
N VAL A 185 7.66 -3.58 -7.65
CA VAL A 185 6.88 -2.35 -7.81
C VAL A 185 7.84 -1.21 -8.16
N VAL A 186 7.51 -0.49 -9.22
CA VAL A 186 8.15 0.76 -9.63
C VAL A 186 7.07 1.83 -9.61
N CYS A 187 7.28 2.94 -8.91
CA CYS A 187 6.37 4.09 -8.95
C CYS A 187 7.15 5.33 -9.38
N ASN A 188 6.64 6.02 -10.39
CA ASN A 188 7.15 7.30 -10.87
C ASN A 188 6.26 8.44 -10.38
N TYR A 189 6.87 9.55 -9.98
CA TYR A 189 6.21 10.67 -9.30
C TYR A 189 6.42 11.98 -10.05
N GLY A 190 5.34 12.72 -10.29
CA GLY A 190 5.34 13.95 -11.07
C GLY A 190 4.73 15.13 -10.30
N PRO A 191 5.42 16.28 -10.21
CA PRO A 191 6.87 16.39 -10.22
C PRO A 191 7.53 15.51 -9.15
N GLY A 192 8.80 15.17 -9.35
CA GLY A 192 9.60 14.39 -8.40
C GLY A 192 9.74 15.00 -7.00
#